data_AF-A0A545UFQ1-F1
#
_entry.id   AF-A0A545UFQ1-F1
#
_cell.length_a   1.000
_cell.length_b   1.000
_cell.length_c   1.000
_cell.angle_alpha   90.00
_cell.angle_beta   90.00
_cell.angle_gamma   90.00
#
_symmetry.space_group_name_H-M   'P 1'
#
loop_
_entity.id
_entity.type
_entity.pdbx_description
1 polymer ?
#
loop_
_entity_poly.entity_id
_entity_poly.type
_entity_poly.pdbx_seq_one_letter_code
_entity_poly.pdbx_strand_id
1 'polypeptide(L)'
;MAENQNQTFSLGEHERGFIDDMVENGRFGNRTEVVRAGLRLLEDYEHAQKLNRLRARVEEGVADIEAGRVTVYQSADKLFKDIMKD
;
A
#
# COMPACT_ATOMS: atom_id res chain seq x y z
N MET A 1 19.85 12.33 -11.70
CA MET A 1 18.96 12.36 -12.87
C MET A 1 18.15 11.09 -12.82
N ALA A 2 16.82 11.15 -12.66
CA ALA A 2 16.00 9.94 -12.68
C ALA A 2 16.03 9.37 -14.11
N GLU A 3 16.37 8.10 -14.24
CA GLU A 3 16.38 7.41 -15.53
C GLU A 3 14.93 7.14 -15.94
N ASN A 4 14.48 7.71 -17.06
CA ASN A 4 13.11 7.52 -17.54
C ASN A 4 13.06 6.22 -18.37
N GLN A 5 12.53 5.16 -17.78
CA GLN A 5 12.31 3.87 -18.43
C GLN A 5 10.92 3.84 -19.07
N ASN A 6 10.84 3.54 -20.37
CA ASN A 6 9.55 3.39 -21.04
C ASN A 6 8.96 2.01 -20.73
N GLN A 7 7.69 1.97 -20.33
CA GLN A 7 6.94 0.73 -20.16
C GLN A 7 5.76 0.68 -21.12
N THR A 8 5.60 -0.47 -21.76
CA THR A 8 4.48 -0.75 -22.67
C THR A 8 3.53 -1.73 -21.99
N PHE A 9 2.24 -1.39 -22.01
CA PHE A 9 1.17 -2.24 -21.47
C PHE A 9 -0.04 -2.16 -22.40
N SER A 10 -0.90 -3.16 -22.33
CA SER A 10 -2.15 -3.19 -23.08
C SER A 10 -3.27 -2.57 -22.24
N LEU A 11 -4.03 -1.66 -22.86
CA LEU A 11 -5.24 -1.09 -22.27
C LEU A 11 -6.47 -1.68 -22.95
N GLY A 12 -7.53 -1.92 -22.19
CA GLY A 12 -8.84 -2.25 -22.72
C GLY A 12 -9.53 -1.03 -23.32
N GLU A 13 -10.71 -1.24 -23.88
CA GLU A 13 -11.47 -0.17 -24.55
C GLU A 13 -11.90 0.94 -23.58
N HIS A 14 -12.37 0.56 -22.40
CA HIS A 14 -12.80 1.50 -21.37
C HIS A 14 -11.65 2.39 -20.88
N GLU A 15 -10.46 1.84 -20.59
CA GLU A 15 -9.34 2.67 -20.12
C GLU A 15 -8.84 3.61 -21.21
N ARG A 16 -8.84 3.17 -22.48
CA ARG A 16 -8.48 4.05 -23.60
C ARG A 16 -9.46 5.21 -23.73
N GLY A 17 -10.78 4.92 -23.72
CA GLY A 17 -11.82 5.95 -23.78
C GLY A 17 -11.71 6.95 -22.64
N PHE A 18 -11.53 6.47 -21.40
CA PHE A 18 -11.31 7.35 -20.25
C PHE A 18 -10.06 8.23 -20.41
N ILE A 19 -8.93 7.67 -20.85
CA ILE A 19 -7.71 8.47 -21.05
C ILE A 19 -7.92 9.52 -22.14
N ASP A 20 -8.60 9.17 -23.23
CA ASP A 20 -8.87 10.08 -24.32
C ASP A 20 -9.80 11.22 -23.90
N ASP A 21 -10.92 10.91 -23.24
CA ASP A 21 -11.83 11.92 -22.68
C ASP A 21 -11.08 12.93 -21.79
N MET A 22 -10.16 12.45 -20.95
CA MET A 22 -9.41 13.27 -20.00
C MET A 22 -8.36 14.18 -20.66
N VAL A 23 -7.92 13.85 -21.87
CA VAL A 23 -7.04 14.71 -22.68
C VAL A 23 -7.88 15.65 -23.54
N GLU A 24 -8.91 15.13 -24.22
CA GLU A 24 -9.78 15.89 -25.12
C GLU A 24 -10.56 17.00 -24.39
N ASN A 25 -10.97 16.77 -23.14
CA ASN A 25 -11.59 17.79 -22.30
C ASN A 25 -10.59 18.80 -21.70
N GLY A 26 -9.29 18.66 -21.98
CA GLY A 26 -8.23 19.57 -21.55
C GLY A 26 -7.81 19.43 -20.09
N ARG A 27 -8.29 18.42 -19.35
CA ARG A 27 -7.90 18.20 -17.95
C ARG A 27 -6.45 17.75 -17.81
N PHE A 28 -5.91 17.06 -18.82
CA PHE A 28 -4.50 16.68 -18.90
C PHE A 28 -3.93 17.00 -20.29
N GLY A 29 -2.64 17.33 -20.37
CA GLY A 29 -1.99 17.71 -21.64
C GLY A 29 -1.62 16.52 -22.51
N ASN A 30 -1.51 15.32 -21.95
CA ASN A 30 -1.21 14.09 -22.68
C ASN A 30 -1.62 12.84 -21.90
N ARG A 31 -1.69 11.71 -22.61
CA ARG A 31 -2.05 10.40 -22.04
C ARG A 31 -1.12 9.96 -20.90
N THR A 32 0.18 10.24 -21.01
CA THR A 32 1.18 9.87 -19.99
C THR A 32 0.91 10.58 -18.66
N GLU A 33 0.45 11.83 -18.69
CA GLU A 33 0.04 12.56 -17.49
C GLU A 33 -1.17 11.94 -16.80
N VAL A 34 -2.18 11.49 -17.58
CA VAL A 34 -3.34 10.78 -17.05
C VAL A 34 -2.91 9.51 -16.31
N VAL A 35 -2.06 8.70 -16.94
CA VAL A 35 -1.55 7.45 -16.36
C VAL A 35 -0.74 7.74 -15.09
N ARG A 36 0.17 8.73 -15.11
CA ARG A 36 0.94 9.12 -13.93
C ARG A 36 0.06 9.63 -12.79
N ALA A 37 -0.99 10.39 -13.09
CA ALA A 37 -1.95 10.85 -12.09
C ALA A 37 -2.71 9.67 -11.46
N GLY A 38 -3.13 8.70 -12.28
CA GLY A 38 -3.75 7.45 -11.80
C GLY A 38 -2.82 6.65 -10.89
N LEU A 39 -1.55 6.52 -11.25
CA LEU A 39 -0.55 5.81 -10.44
C LEU A 39 -0.31 6.51 -9.08
N ARG A 40 -0.18 7.84 -9.05
CA ARG A 40 -0.04 8.58 -7.78
C ARG A 40 -1.24 8.37 -6.86
N LEU A 41 -2.46 8.39 -7.42
CA LEU A 41 -3.66 8.12 -6.64
C LEU A 41 -3.66 6.70 -6.06
N LEU A 42 -3.20 5.71 -6.84
CA LEU A 42 -3.07 4.33 -6.38
C LEU A 42 -2.01 4.20 -5.27
N GLU A 43 -0.87 4.87 -5.42
CA GLU A 43 0.18 4.92 -4.39
C GLU A 43 -0.36 5.51 -3.08
N ASP A 44 -1.02 6.66 -3.15
CA ASP A 44 -1.63 7.30 -1.97
C ASP A 44 -2.64 6.39 -1.28
N TYR A 45 -3.47 5.70 -2.07
CA TYR A 45 -4.42 4.71 -1.56
C TYR A 45 -3.72 3.55 -0.84
N GLU A 46 -2.70 2.94 -1.46
CA GLU A 46 -1.96 1.83 -0.84
C GLU A 46 -1.21 2.27 0.43
N HIS A 47 -0.68 3.49 0.46
CA HIS A 47 -0.09 4.08 1.66
C HIS A 47 -1.10 4.20 2.81
N ALA A 48 -2.30 4.71 2.51
CA ALA A 48 -3.38 4.79 3.50
C ALA A 48 -3.81 3.40 3.99
N GLN A 49 -3.93 2.43 3.08
CA GLN A 49 -4.29 1.05 3.43
C GLN A 49 -3.22 0.38 4.30
N LYS A 50 -1.93 0.62 4.05
CA LYS A 50 -0.85 0.12 4.89
C LYS A 50 -0.96 0.63 6.33
N LEU A 51 -1.28 1.92 6.52
CA LEU A 51 -1.50 2.49 7.86
C LEU A 51 -2.75 1.91 8.53
N ASN A 52 -3.84 1.71 7.80
CA ASN A 52 -5.05 1.09 8.34
C ASN A 52 -4.79 -0.35 8.80
N ARG A 53 -4.10 -1.15 7.98
CA ARG A 53 -3.68 -2.51 8.35
C ARG A 53 -2.80 -2.51 9.60
N LEU A 54 -1.85 -1.57 9.70
CA LEU A 54 -1.01 -1.44 10.89
C LEU A 54 -1.83 -1.09 12.14
N ARG A 55 -2.76 -0.13 12.04
CA ARG A 55 -3.64 0.24 13.16
C ARG A 55 -4.48 -0.93 13.63
N ALA A 56 -5.10 -1.66 12.71
CA ALA A 56 -5.89 -2.84 13.04
C ALA A 56 -5.05 -3.91 13.78
N ARG A 57 -3.80 -4.13 13.38
CA ARG A 57 -2.88 -5.06 14.06
C ARG A 57 -2.47 -4.59 15.46
N VAL A 58 -2.32 -3.28 15.66
CA VAL A 58 -2.05 -2.72 16.99
C VAL A 58 -3.28 -2.89 17.89
N GLU A 59 -4.47 -2.59 17.38
CA GLU A 59 -5.73 -2.78 18.12
C GLU A 59 -5.96 -4.24 18.51
N GLU A 60 -5.69 -5.18 17.59
CA GLU A 60 -5.68 -6.62 17.87
C GLU A 60 -4.75 -6.97 19.04
N GLY A 61 -3.50 -6.48 19.00
CA GLY A 61 -2.53 -6.71 20.08
C GLY A 61 -2.94 -6.08 21.42
N VAL A 62 -3.54 -4.89 21.41
CA VAL A 62 -4.09 -4.25 22.62
C VAL A 62 -5.22 -5.09 23.20
N ALA A 63 -6.15 -5.56 22.37
CA ALA A 63 -7.24 -6.42 22.80
C ALA A 63 -6.74 -7.78 23.36
N ASP A 64 -5.64 -8.31 22.82
CA ASP A 64 -4.97 -9.49 23.37
C ASP A 64 -4.41 -9.21 24.78
N ILE A 65 -3.77 -8.06 25.00
CA ILE A 65 -3.28 -7.66 26.32
C ILE A 65 -4.42 -7.54 27.33
N GLU A 66 -5.49 -6.82 26.98
CA GLU A 66 -6.66 -6.62 27.85
C GLU A 66 -7.36 -7.94 28.20
N ALA A 67 -7.41 -8.87 27.25
CA ALA A 67 -7.97 -10.20 27.45
C ALA A 67 -7.02 -11.18 28.15
N GLY A 68 -5.79 -10.76 28.48
CA GLY A 68 -4.78 -11.62 29.09
C GLY A 68 -4.21 -12.70 28.16
N ARG A 69 -4.40 -12.58 26.84
CA ARG A 69 -3.80 -13.45 25.81
C ARG A 69 -2.33 -13.08 25.58
N VAL A 70 -1.55 -13.05 26.65
CA VAL A 70 -0.14 -12.64 26.65
C VAL A 70 0.72 -13.66 27.37
N THR A 71 1.96 -13.80 26.90
CA THR A 71 2.99 -14.57 27.59
C THR A 71 3.98 -13.59 28.23
N VAL A 72 4.13 -13.67 29.55
CA VAL A 72 5.09 -12.84 30.29
C VAL A 72 6.39 -13.61 30.46
N TYR A 73 7.50 -13.05 29.98
CA TYR A 73 8.83 -13.62 30.14
C TYR A 73 9.60 -12.87 31.22
N GLN A 74 10.28 -13.61 32.10
CA GLN A 74 11.09 -13.03 33.18
C GLN A 74 12.39 -12.39 32.69
N SER A 75 12.83 -12.67 31.46
CA SER A 75 14.02 -12.07 30.84
C SER A 75 13.99 -12.15 29.32
N ALA A 76 14.75 -11.27 28.66
CA ALA A 76 14.95 -11.29 27.21
C ALA A 76 15.54 -12.63 26.72
N ASP A 77 16.46 -13.24 27.47
CA ASP A 77 17.02 -14.56 27.14
C ASP A 77 15.96 -15.66 27.08
N LYS A 78 14.95 -15.61 27.96
CA LYS A 78 13.86 -16.58 27.97
C LYS A 78 12.93 -16.40 26.78
N LEU A 79 12.59 -15.16 26.45
CA LEU A 79 11.84 -14.82 25.24
C LEU A 79 12.57 -15.28 23.98
N PHE A 80 13.85 -14.93 23.85
CA PHE A 80 14.65 -15.25 22.67
C PHE A 80 14.78 -16.76 22.45
N LYS A 81 14.99 -17.52 23.54
CA LYS A 81 15.04 -18.99 23.48
C LYS A 81 13.71 -19.64 23.09
N ASP A 82 12.58 -18.96 23.31
CA ASP A 82 11.26 -19.45 22.94
C ASP A 82 11.00 -19.21 21.44
N ILE A 83 11.27 -17.99 20.95
CA ILE A 83 11.11 -17.61 19.54
C ILE A 83 12.00 -18.46 18.60
N MET A 84 13.22 -18.77 19.03
CA MET A 84 14.22 -19.46 18.19
C MET A 84 14.09 -21.00 18.23
N LYS A 85 13.10 -21.55 18.93
CA LYS A 85 12.91 -23.01 19.08
C LYS A 85 11.95 -23.62 18.06
N ASP A 86 11.29 -22.80 17.25
CA ASP A 86 10.54 -23.19 16.05
C ASP A 86 11.39 -23.01 14.78
#